data_AF-A0A5K1G1P5-F1
#
_entry.id   AF-A0A5K1G1P5-F1
#
_cell.length_a   1.000
_cell.length_b   1.000
_cell.length_c   1.000
_cell.angle_alpha   90.00
_cell.angle_beta   90.00
_cell.angle_gamma   90.00
#
_symmetry.space_group_name_H-M   'P 1'
#
loop_
_entity.id
_entity.type
_entity.pdbx_description
1 polymer ?
#
loop_
_entity_poly.entity_id
_entity_poly.type
_entity_poly.pdbx_seq_one_letter_code
_entity_poly.pdbx_strand_id
1 'polypeptide(L)' 'PDISFAVGMLGRFQSNPGMTHWKAVKRVMRYLQGTKDYMLTYRKVDHLEVIGYSDADLGGCTDSRKSTT' A
#
# COMPACT_ATOMS: atom_id res chain seq x y z
N PRO A 1 -6.96 1.68 -4.11
CA PRO A 1 -5.67 1.13 -4.60
C PRO A 1 -4.90 0.55 -3.41
N ASP A 2 -4.46 -0.70 -3.48
CA ASP A 2 -3.58 -1.26 -2.44
C ASP A 2 -2.19 -0.62 -2.57
N ILE A 3 -1.93 0.38 -1.73
CA ILE A 3 -0.67 1.14 -1.73
C ILE A 3 0.46 0.25 -1.23
N SER A 4 0.19 -0.58 -0.21
CA SER A 4 1.18 -1.47 0.39
C SER A 4 1.69 -2.48 -0.63
N PHE A 5 0.79 -3.14 -1.36
CA PHE A 5 1.16 -4.04 -2.45
C PHE A 5 1.92 -3.32 -3.56
N ALA A 6 1.43 -2.16 -4.02
CA ALA A 6 2.07 -1.41 -5.09
C ALA A 6 3.49 -0.96 -4.72
N VAL A 7 3.68 -0.47 -3.50
CA VAL A 7 5.00 -0.07 -2.97
C VAL A 7 5.91 -1.28 -2.80
N GLY A 8 5.40 -2.38 -2.22
CA GLY A 8 6.17 -3.61 -2.03
C GLY A 8 6.66 -4.21 -3.36
N MET A 9 5.82 -4.23 -4.38
CA MET A 9 6.19 -4.70 -5.72
C MET A 9 7.23 -3.79 -6.39
N LEU A 10 7.08 -2.47 -6.27
CA LEU A 10 8.04 -1.52 -6.86
C LEU A 10 9.39 -1.52 -6.13
N GLY A 11 9.39 -1.79 -4.81
CA GLY A 11 10.60 -1.89 -4.00
C GLY A 11 11.58 -2.97 -4.49
N ARG A 12 11.06 -4.04 -5.11
CA ARG A 12 11.89 -5.11 -5.71
C ARG A 12 12.80 -4.62 -6.83
N PHE A 13 12.44 -3.51 -7.48
CA PHE A 13 13.18 -2.93 -8.61
C PHE A 13 13.91 -1.63 -8.23
N GLN A 14 14.10 -1.35 -6.94
CA GLN A 14 14.72 -0.10 -6.48
C GLN A 14 16.16 0.10 -6.98
N SER A 15 16.92 -0.99 -7.17
CA SER A 15 18.33 -0.92 -7.56
C SER A 15 18.52 -0.55 -9.04
N ASN A 16 17.56 -0.91 -9.89
CA ASN A 16 17.55 -0.55 -11.30
C ASN A 16 16.10 -0.45 -11.82
N PRO A 17 15.40 0.66 -11.51
CA PRO A 17 14.03 0.83 -11.93
C PRO A 17 13.98 1.12 -13.43
N GLY A 18 13.64 0.11 -14.23
CA GLY A 18 13.31 0.32 -15.64
C GLY A 18 12.20 1.37 -15.83
N MET A 19 12.05 1.91 -17.05
CA MET A 19 11.12 3.00 -17.35
C MET A 19 9.67 2.71 -16.93
N THR A 20 9.23 1.45 -17.06
CA THR A 20 7.90 1.01 -16.63
C THR A 20 7.72 1.14 -15.11
N HIS A 21 8.71 0.70 -14.32
CA HIS A 21 8.71 0.84 -12.86
C HIS A 21 8.73 2.32 -12.46
N TRP A 22 9.52 3.14 -13.14
CA TRP A 22 9.59 4.58 -12.86
C TRP A 22 8.25 5.30 -13.09
N LYS A 23 7.54 4.96 -14.17
CA LYS A 23 6.18 5.48 -14.43
C LYS A 23 5.20 5.07 -13.32
N ALA A 24 5.30 3.84 -12.83
CA ALA A 24 4.46 3.34 -11.74
C ALA A 24 4.77 4.05 -10.41
N VAL A 25 6.04 4.24 -10.05
CA VAL A 25 6.46 5.01 -8.86
C VAL A 25 5.87 6.42 -8.90
N LYS A 26 6.01 7.13 -10.04
CA LYS A 26 5.43 8.48 -10.19
C LYS A 26 3.91 8.50 -9.99
N ARG A 27 3.21 7.45 -10.44
CA ARG A 27 1.76 7.34 -10.25
C ARG A 27 1.41 7.18 -8.77
N VAL A 28 2.14 6.34 -8.03
CA VAL A 28 1.97 6.16 -6.58
C VAL A 28 2.23 7.49 -5.85
N MET A 29 3.34 8.17 -6.17
CA MET A 29 3.67 9.45 -5.54
C MET A 29 2.63 10.54 -5.81
N ARG A 30 2.13 10.66 -7.05
CA ARG A 30 1.05 11.61 -7.36
C ARG A 30 -0.24 11.30 -6.61
N TYR A 31 -0.57 10.03 -6.45
CA TYR A 31 -1.72 9.62 -5.67
C TYR A 31 -1.56 10.04 -4.21
N LEU A 32 -0.44 9.70 -3.57
CA LEU A 32 -0.13 10.10 -2.20
C LEU A 32 -0.17 11.63 -2.02
N GLN A 33 0.41 12.38 -2.95
CA GLN A 33 0.40 13.84 -2.92
C GLN A 33 -1.03 14.41 -3.04
N GLY A 34 -1.87 13.80 -3.89
CA GLY A 34 -3.25 14.24 -4.13
C GLY A 34 -4.22 13.84 -3.03
N THR A 35 -3.91 12.81 -2.24
CA THR A 35 -4.76 12.32 -1.14
C THR A 35 -4.19 12.58 0.24
N LYS A 36 -3.14 13.41 0.36
CA LYS A 36 -2.49 13.69 1.65
C LYS A 36 -3.43 14.30 2.70
N ASP A 37 -4.45 15.02 2.26
CA ASP A 37 -5.42 15.71 3.14
C ASP A 37 -6.68 14.86 3.40
N TYR A 38 -6.74 13.64 2.85
CA TYR A 38 -7.89 12.76 3.02
C TYR A 38 -7.79 12.07 4.36
N MET A 39 -8.91 12.03 5.09
CA MET A 39 -9.01 11.38 6.39
C MET A 39 -10.33 10.63 6.52
N LEU A 40 -10.32 9.57 7.34
CA LEU A 40 -11.53 8.87 7.73
C LEU A 40 -12.11 9.56 8.96
N THR A 41 -13.30 10.15 8.78
CA THR A 41 -14.03 10.77 9.89
C THR A 41 -15.09 9.79 10.40
N TYR A 42 -14.94 9.35 11.66
CA TYR A 42 -15.94 8.54 12.33
C TYR A 42 -16.91 9.43 13.10
N ARG A 43 -18.22 9.22 12.91
CA ARG A 43 -19.24 9.87 13.72
C ARG A 43 -19.35 9.13 15.05
N LYS A 44 -19.38 9.86 16.17
CA LYS A 44 -19.65 9.27 17.48
C LYS A 44 -21.07 8.70 17.49
N VAL A 45 -21.17 7.40 17.75
CA VAL A 45 -22.42 6.67 17.99
C VAL A 45 -22.27 6.05 19.38
N ASP A 46 -23.35 5.96 20.17
CA ASP A 46 -23.30 5.58 21.59
C ASP A 46 -22.68 4.19 21.85
N HIS A 47 -22.52 3.38 20.80
CA HIS A 47 -21.88 2.05 20.82
C HIS A 47 -20.91 1.82 19.65
N LEU A 48 -20.06 2.80 19.31
CA LEU A 48 -19.04 2.59 18.27
C LEU A 48 -17.94 1.63 18.78
N GLU A 49 -17.98 0.37 18.33
CA GLU A 49 -16.90 -0.59 18.53
C GLU A 49 -15.92 -0.50 17.35
N VAL A 50 -14.68 -0.08 17.62
CA VAL A 50 -13.63 0.03 16.58
C VAL A 50 -12.92 -1.32 16.49
N ILE A 51 -13.33 -2.14 15.52
CA ILE A 51 -12.66 -3.42 15.22
C ILE A 51 -11.65 -3.18 14.11
N GLY A 52 -10.36 -3.27 14.45
CA GLY A 52 -9.27 -3.20 13.48
C GLY A 52 -8.96 -4.58 12.89
N TYR A 53 -9.02 -4.69 11.57
CA TYR A 53 -8.54 -5.86 10.85
C TYR A 53 -7.17 -5.56 10.28
N SER A 54 -6.20 -6.45 10.49
CA SER A 54 -4.88 -6.40 9.85
C SER A 54 -4.90 -7.35 8.67
N ASP A 55 -4.60 -6.85 7.47
CA ASP A 55 -4.40 -7.69 6.29
C ASP A 55 -3.01 -8.33 6.39
N ALA A 56 -2.97 -9.60 6.77
CA ALA A 56 -1.75 -10.38 6.78
C ALA A 56 -1.63 -11.11 5.44
N ASP A 57 -0.84 -10.57 4.52
CA ASP A 57 -0.65 -11.10 3.18
C ASP A 57 0.37 -12.26 3.16
N LEU A 58 -0.02 -13.40 3.76
CA LEU A 58 0.81 -14.61 3.86
C LEU A 58 0.93 -15.41 2.54
N GLY A 59 0.96 -14.74 1.38
CA GLY A 59 0.94 -15.45 0.09
C GLY A 59 1.14 -14.63 -1.20
N GLY A 60 1.36 -13.32 -1.13
CA GLY A 60 1.41 -12.45 -2.33
C GLY A 60 2.64 -12.65 -3.25
N CYS A 61 3.59 -13.52 -2.88
CA CYS A 61 4.79 -13.76 -3.68
C CYS A 61 4.84 -15.22 -4.17
N THR A 62 4.35 -15.45 -5.39
CA THR A 62 4.45 -16.75 -6.09
C THR A 62 5.90 -17.19 -6.34
N ASP A 63 6.85 -16.25 -6.38
CA ASP A 63 8.25 -16.52 -6.70
C ASP A 63 9.14 -16.86 -5.49
N SER A 64 8.83 -16.37 -4.28
CA SER A 64 9.77 -16.54 -3.16
C SER A 64 9.20 -17.02 -1.83
N ARG A 65 7.88 -17.17 -1.67
CA ARG A 65 7.25 -17.67 -0.41
C ARG A 65 7.90 -17.14 0.88
N LYS A 66 8.39 -15.90 0.86
CA LYS A 66 9.09 -15.30 1.99
C LYS A 66 8.38 -14.02 2.38
N SER A 67 8.04 -13.97 3.67
CA SER A 67 7.49 -12.81 4.35
C SER A 67 8.59 -11.74 4.46
N THR A 68 8.21 -10.47 4.30
CA THR A 68 9.10 -9.34 4.56
C THR A 68 8.54 -8.63 5.78
N THR A 69 9.11 -8.92 6.95
CA THR A 69 8.85 -8.20 8.20
C THR A 69 9.56 -6.84 8.18
#